data_AF-A0AAV5ZTT2-F1
#
_entry.id   AF-A0AAV5ZTT2-F1
#
_cell.length_a   1.000
_cell.length_b   1.000
_cell.length_c   1.000
_cell.angle_alpha   90.00
_cell.angle_beta   90.00
_cell.angle_gamma   90.00
#
_symmetry.space_group_name_H-M   'P 1'
#
loop_
_entity.id
_entity.type
_entity.pdbx_description
1 polymer ?
#
loop_
_entity_poly.entity_id
_entity_poly.type
_entity_poly.pdbx_seq_one_letter_code
_entity_poly.pdbx_strand_id
1 'polypeptide(L)' 'MLKEFKEFAIKGNMMDMAIGIIIGAAFGTVVSSLVNDVLMPVISGIIGTPDFSNLYV' A
#
# COMPACT_ATOMS: atom_id res chain seq x y z
N MET A 1 -28.14 -15.85 14.05
CA MET A 1 -27.28 -14.71 13.70
C MET A 1 -25.79 -15.00 13.90
N LEU A 2 -25.29 -15.17 15.14
CA LEU A 2 -23.85 -15.36 15.40
C LEU A 2 -23.27 -16.67 14.83
N LYS A 3 -24.04 -17.76 14.85
CA LYS A 3 -23.67 -19.04 14.22
C LYS A 3 -23.65 -18.95 12.69
N GLU A 4 -24.69 -18.38 12.09
CA GLU A 4 -24.77 -18.19 10.64
C GLU A 4 -23.71 -17.21 10.12
N PHE A 5 -23.38 -16.16 10.89
CA PHE A 5 -22.29 -15.24 10.56
C PHE A 5 -20.93 -15.92 10.63
N LYS A 6 -20.71 -16.81 11.61
CA LYS A 6 -19.50 -17.62 11.68
C LYS A 6 -19.39 -18.58 10.49
N GLU A 7 -20.47 -19.26 10.12
CA GLU A 7 -20.49 -20.11 8.92
C GLU A 7 -20.28 -19.32 7.63
N PHE A 8 -20.81 -18.09 7.55
CA PHE A 8 -20.62 -17.18 6.43
C PHE A 8 -19.17 -16.66 6.33
N ALA A 9 -18.56 -16.28 7.45
CA ALA A 9 -17.18 -15.80 7.51
C ALA A 9 -16.15 -16.90 7.24
N ILE A 10 -16.47 -18.16 7.53
CA ILE A 10 -15.62 -19.32 7.22
C ILE A 10 -15.71 -19.74 5.74
N LYS A 11 -16.64 -19.15 4.95
CA LYS A 11 -16.65 -19.39 3.50
C LYS A 11 -15.35 -18.85 2.90
N GLY A 12 -14.54 -19.75 2.33
CA GLY A 12 -13.23 -19.43 1.75
C GLY A 12 -13.25 -18.23 0.79
N ASN A 13 -14.25 -18.15 -0.10
CA ASN A 13 -14.40 -17.04 -1.05
C ASN A 13 -14.46 -15.64 -0.37
N MET A 14 -15.18 -15.52 0.75
CA MET A 14 -15.26 -14.25 1.48
C MET A 14 -13.97 -13.93 2.24
N MET A 15 -13.37 -14.94 2.87
CA MET A 15 -12.13 -14.76 3.63
C MET A 15 -10.98 -14.36 2.70
N ASP A 16 -10.83 -15.03 1.56
CA ASP A 16 -9.78 -14.76 0.58
C ASP A 16 -9.95 -13.36 -0.05
N MET A 17 -11.19 -12.95 -0.31
CA MET A 17 -11.51 -11.60 -0.75
C MET A 17 -11.13 -10.54 0.30
N ALA A 18 -11.46 -10.78 1.58
CA ALA A 18 -11.13 -9.85 2.66
C ALA A 18 -9.61 -9.71 2.84
N ILE A 19 -8.87 -10.82 2.79
CA ILE A 19 -7.40 -10.84 2.84
C ILE A 19 -6.82 -10.05 1.65
N GLY A 20 -7.33 -10.26 0.44
CA GLY A 20 -6.88 -9.54 -0.75
C GLY A 20 -7.05 -8.02 -0.65
N ILE A 21 -8.17 -7.56 -0.09
CA ILE A 21 -8.43 -6.11 0.11
C ILE A 21 -7.50 -5.53 1.18
N ILE A 22 -7.31 -6.23 2.30
CA ILE A 22 -6.45 -5.77 3.40
C ILE A 22 -5.00 -5.66 2.93
N ILE A 23 -4.50 -6.67 2.20
CA ILE A 23 -3.15 -6.64 1.63
C ILE A 23 -3.05 -5.54 0.57
N GLY A 24 -4.04 -5.43 -0.33
CA GLY A 24 -4.06 -4.38 -1.35
C GLY A 24 -4.02 -2.96 -0.77
N ALA A 25 -4.76 -2.71 0.31
CA ALA A 25 -4.76 -1.44 1.01
C ALA A 25 -3.44 -1.15 1.74
N ALA A 26 -2.86 -2.15 2.41
CA ALA A 26 -1.61 -1.98 3.15
C ALA A 26 -0.36 -1.90 2.24
N PHE A 27 -0.37 -2.59 1.10
CA PHE A 27 0.78 -2.69 0.20
C PHE A 27 1.16 -1.33 -0.42
N GLY A 28 0.19 -0.45 -0.63
CA GLY A 28 0.45 0.91 -1.10
C GLY A 28 1.36 1.71 -0.17
N THR A 29 1.16 1.61 1.15
CA THR A 29 2.02 2.27 2.14
C THR A 29 3.43 1.68 2.16
N VAL A 30 3.55 0.36 2.01
CA VAL A 30 4.85 -0.33 1.92
C VAL A 30 5.63 0.15 0.70
N VAL A 31 4.98 0.20 -0.47
CA VAL A 31 5.60 0.70 -1.70
C VAL A 31 5.94 2.18 -1.58
N SER A 32 5.07 3.00 -0.99
CA SER A 32 5.32 4.43 -0.81
C SER A 32 6.51 4.69 0.11
N SER A 33 6.66 3.96 1.22
CA SER A 33 7.84 4.06 2.10
C SER A 33 9.09 3.59 1.37
N LEU A 34 9.04 2.49 0.62
CA LEU A 34 10.19 2.05 -0.18
C LEU A 34 10.63 3.10 -1.19
N VAL A 35 9.67 3.76 -1.86
CA VAL A 35 9.97 4.82 -2.82
C VAL A 35 10.57 6.05 -2.12
N ASN A 36 9.95 6.51 -1.03
CA ASN A 36 10.36 7.74 -0.36
C ASN A 36 11.66 7.59 0.43
N ASP A 37 11.87 6.45 1.07
CA ASP A 37 12.96 6.24 2.04
C ASP A 37 14.19 5.60 1.39
N VAL A 38 14.02 4.89 0.26
CA VAL A 38 15.12 4.20 -0.43
C VAL A 38 15.35 4.77 -1.83
N LEU A 39 14.30 4.89 -2.65
CA LEU A 39 14.48 5.34 -4.04
C LEU A 39 14.75 6.85 -4.13
N MET A 40 14.00 7.71 -3.43
CA MET A 40 14.21 9.15 -3.51
C MET A 40 15.61 9.60 -3.07
N PRO A 41 16.21 9.09 -1.98
CA PRO A 41 17.58 9.43 -1.62
C PRO A 41 18.59 8.99 -2.68
N VAL A 42 18.44 7.78 -3.22
CA VAL A 42 19.33 7.23 -4.26
C VAL A 42 19.22 8.01 -5.56
N ILE A 43 17.99 8.32 -5.99
CA ILE A 43 17.72 9.12 -7.19
C ILE A 43 18.25 10.55 -7.00
N SER A 44 18.00 11.17 -5.85
CA SER A 44 18.47 12.53 -5.54
C SER A 44 20.01 12.63 -5.46
N GLY A 45 20.68 11.56 -5.01
CA GLY A 45 22.14 11.49 -4.95
C GLY A 45 22.80 11.27 -6.31
N ILE A 46 22.11 10.67 -7.28
CA ILE A 46 22.64 10.39 -8.63
C ILE A 46 22.28 11.52 -9.61
N ILE A 47 21.06 12.05 -9.55
CA ILE A 47 20.57 13.09 -10.47
C ILE A 47 20.94 14.51 -9.98
N GLY A 48 21.31 14.68 -8.70
CA GLY A 48 21.40 15.99 -8.06
C GLY A 48 20.00 16.51 -7.72
N THR A 49 19.86 17.18 -6.57
CA THR A 49 18.60 17.73 -6.02
C THR A 49 17.51 17.97 -7.07
N PRO A 50 16.42 17.18 -7.11
CA PRO A 50 15.26 17.55 -7.89
C PRO A 50 14.62 18.75 -7.20
N ASP A 51 14.99 19.96 -7.63
CA ASP A 51 14.44 21.21 -7.14
C ASP A 51 13.00 21.36 -7.63
N PHE A 52 12.05 21.02 -6.76
CA PHE A 52 10.61 21.19 -7.00
C PHE A 52 10.09 22.55 -6.52
N SER A 53 10.96 23.50 -6.15
CA SER A 53 10.55 24.83 -5.67
C SER A 53 9.74 25.64 -6.69
N ASN A 54 9.74 25.23 -7.97
CA ASN A 54 9.03 25.88 -9.07
C ASN A 54 7.85 25.08 -9.65
N LEU A 55 7.38 24.02 -8.98
CA LEU A 55 6.16 23.30 -9.38
C LEU A 55 4.95 23.74 -8.53
N TYR A 56 4.63 25.04 -8.63
CA TYR A 56 3.29 25.53 -8.32
C TYR A 56 2.45 25.49 -9.60
N VAL A 57 1.36 24.72 -9.57
CA VAL A 57 0.16 24.94 -10.40
C VAL A 57 -0.96 25.36 -9.47
#